data_AF-A0A955I556-F1
#
_entry.id   AF-A0A955I556-F1
#
_cell.length_a   1.000
_cell.length_b   1.000
_cell.length_c   1.000
_cell.angle_alpha   90.00
_cell.angle_beta   90.00
_cell.angle_gamma   90.00
#
_symmetry.space_group_name_H-M   'P 1'
#
loop_
_entity.id
_entity.type
_entity.pdbx_description
1 polymer ?
#
loop_
_entity_poly.entity_id
_entity_poly.type
_entity_poly.pdbx_seq_one_letter_code
_entity_poly.pdbx_strand_id
1 'polypeptide(L)'
;MELLRKYSAEGMLIFLCIYLLGAFTGPLLQKFGHPELGQKVTAIYRVFCHQRVERSMFILGQEGFIRFYSLDELEAKGVIPAENPYVPKALSTSIYGHPYVGNDQVGYKVALCIRDLAIYVALVAFGLIYILKYRISGKDLPYTFKWGLILALMLPMMLDGGFQLIAEIFDLSWVPDAYFASIWKRIITGGLFGVGFGMLIFPNLISSNNMLYNKQEDR
;
A
#
# COMPACT_ATOMS: atom_id res chain seq x y z
N MET A 1 3.24 29.95 2.55
CA MET A 1 2.96 29.26 1.27
C MET A 1 4.22 29.00 0.44
N GLU A 2 5.18 29.92 0.38
CA GLU A 2 6.39 29.80 -0.44
C GLU A 2 7.30 28.62 -0.06
N LEU A 3 7.49 28.37 1.25
CA LEU A 3 8.22 27.22 1.79
C LEU A 3 7.61 25.86 1.41
N LEU A 4 6.28 25.73 1.49
CA LEU A 4 5.55 24.51 1.09
C LEU A 4 5.73 24.22 -0.40
N ARG A 5 5.89 25.28 -1.20
CA ARG A 5 6.12 25.18 -2.63
C ARG A 5 7.56 24.76 -2.94
N LYS A 6 8.55 25.32 -2.25
CA LYS A 6 9.98 25.01 -2.43
C LYS A 6 10.30 23.53 -2.25
N TYR A 7 9.69 22.92 -1.25
CA TYR A 7 9.99 21.56 -0.81
C TYR A 7 8.82 20.61 -1.06
N SER A 8 8.06 20.82 -2.14
CA SER A 8 6.88 20.00 -2.44
C SER A 8 7.21 18.52 -2.66
N ALA A 9 8.34 18.21 -3.31
CA ALA A 9 8.82 16.85 -3.53
C ALA A 9 9.27 16.18 -2.22
N GLU A 10 10.06 16.88 -1.40
CA GLU A 10 10.49 16.38 -0.08
C GLU A 10 9.31 16.24 0.88
N GLY A 11 8.39 17.20 0.87
CA GLY A 11 7.16 17.17 1.66
C GLY A 11 6.28 15.99 1.29
N MET A 12 6.12 15.70 -0.01
CA MET A 12 5.45 14.49 -0.48
C MET A 12 6.17 13.22 0.00
N LEU A 13 7.50 13.16 -0.11
CA LEU A 13 8.27 12.01 0.37
C LEU A 13 8.09 11.78 1.88
N ILE A 14 8.19 12.85 2.69
CA ILE A 14 7.99 12.79 4.14
C ILE A 14 6.58 12.32 4.47
N PHE A 15 5.56 12.86 3.81
CA PHE A 15 4.18 12.42 3.98
C PHE A 15 4.02 10.92 3.68
N LEU A 16 4.57 10.44 2.56
CA LEU A 16 4.53 9.03 2.19
C LEU A 16 5.25 8.14 3.19
N CYS A 17 6.39 8.58 3.73
CA CYS A 17 7.11 7.87 4.79
C CYS A 17 6.27 7.78 6.08
N ILE A 18 5.66 8.87 6.52
CA ILE A 18 4.79 8.89 7.70
C ILE A 18 3.60 7.95 7.47
N TYR A 19 2.96 8.02 6.31
CA TYR A 19 1.84 7.15 5.95
C TYR A 19 2.24 5.67 5.91
N LEU A 20 3.40 5.34 5.33
CA LEU A 20 3.89 3.96 5.25
C LEU A 20 4.27 3.42 6.64
N LEU A 21 5.06 4.17 7.40
CA LEU A 21 5.51 3.75 8.74
C LEU A 21 4.35 3.69 9.74
N GLY A 22 3.38 4.60 9.62
CA GLY A 22 2.16 4.60 10.42
C GLY A 22 1.39 3.28 10.33
N ALA A 23 1.42 2.60 9.17
CA ALA A 23 0.73 1.32 8.99
C ALA A 23 1.29 0.18 9.88
N PHE A 24 2.55 0.31 10.32
CA PHE A 24 3.21 -0.63 11.23
C PHE A 24 3.00 -0.28 12.72
N THR A 25 2.53 0.92 13.04
CA THR A 25 2.30 1.31 14.44
C THR A 25 1.12 0.54 15.05
N GLY A 26 0.10 0.21 14.26
CA GLY A 26 -1.01 -0.64 14.68
C GLY A 26 -0.57 -1.99 15.27
N PRO A 27 0.17 -2.83 14.52
CA PRO A 27 0.66 -4.11 15.04
C PRO A 27 1.66 -3.95 16.20
N LEU A 28 2.51 -2.92 16.20
CA LEU A 28 3.43 -2.65 17.32
C LEU A 28 2.67 -2.35 18.62
N LEU A 29 1.67 -1.46 18.57
CA LEU A 29 0.85 -1.13 19.73
C LEU A 29 0.12 -2.35 20.27
N GLN A 30 -0.41 -3.20 19.39
CA GLN A 30 -1.06 -4.45 19.82
C GLN A 30 -0.09 -5.41 20.52
N LYS A 31 1.13 -5.58 19.97
CA LYS A 31 2.16 -6.44 20.56
C LYS A 31 2.61 -5.95 21.94
N PHE A 32 2.74 -4.64 22.13
CA PHE A 32 3.29 -4.04 23.34
C PHE A 32 2.22 -3.62 24.36
N GLY A 33 1.06 -4.27 24.37
CA GLY A 33 0.07 -4.11 25.44
C GLY A 33 -0.91 -2.93 25.26
N HIS A 34 -1.00 -2.34 24.08
CA HIS A 34 -1.93 -1.26 23.75
C HIS A 34 -2.92 -1.64 22.62
N PRO A 35 -3.70 -2.74 22.77
CA PRO A 35 -4.56 -3.25 21.70
C PRO A 35 -5.63 -2.26 21.24
N GLU A 36 -6.22 -1.47 22.15
CA GLU A 36 -7.22 -0.47 21.79
C GLU A 36 -6.67 0.64 20.88
N LEU A 37 -5.47 1.13 21.19
CA LEU A 37 -4.80 2.13 20.36
C LEU A 37 -4.39 1.53 19.01
N GLY A 38 -3.89 0.29 19.02
CA GLY A 38 -3.57 -0.43 17.80
C GLY A 38 -4.78 -0.61 16.88
N GLN A 39 -5.94 -0.96 17.44
CA GLN A 39 -7.20 -1.05 16.68
C GLN A 39 -7.63 0.30 16.11
N LYS A 40 -7.50 1.40 16.86
CA LYS A 40 -7.82 2.75 16.37
C LYS A 40 -6.91 3.14 15.20
N VAL A 41 -5.61 2.89 15.29
CA VAL A 41 -4.68 3.10 14.17
C VAL A 41 -5.11 2.27 12.97
N THR A 42 -5.33 0.97 13.15
CA THR A 42 -5.79 0.09 12.08
C THR A 42 -7.10 0.60 11.46
N ALA A 43 -8.03 1.13 12.25
CA ALA A 43 -9.28 1.68 11.76
C ALA A 43 -9.11 2.91 10.85
N ILE A 44 -8.15 3.80 11.14
CA ILE A 44 -7.84 4.96 10.27
C ILE A 44 -7.49 4.50 8.84
N TYR A 45 -6.71 3.43 8.72
CA TYR A 45 -6.29 2.91 7.42
C TYR A 45 -7.40 2.16 6.66
N ARG A 46 -8.52 1.81 7.31
CA ARG A 46 -9.65 1.10 6.63
C ARG A 46 -10.29 1.93 5.53
N VAL A 47 -10.21 3.25 5.62
CA VAL A 47 -10.72 4.18 4.59
C VAL A 47 -9.93 4.05 3.28
N PHE A 48 -8.65 3.67 3.38
CA PHE A 48 -7.74 3.58 2.22
C PHE A 48 -7.52 2.14 1.76
N CYS A 49 -7.74 1.16 2.65
CA CYS A 49 -7.52 -0.25 2.37
C CYS A 49 -8.58 -1.11 3.03
N HIS A 50 -9.14 -2.06 2.29
CA HIS A 50 -10.08 -3.05 2.81
C HIS A 50 -9.42 -4.11 3.74
N GLN A 51 -8.15 -4.00 4.09
CA GLN A 51 -7.46 -4.78 5.15
C GLN A 51 -7.79 -6.29 5.29
N ARG A 52 -8.12 -6.97 4.17
CA ARG A 52 -8.48 -8.40 4.18
C ARG A 52 -7.30 -9.24 4.66
N VAL A 53 -7.56 -10.23 5.51
CA VAL A 53 -6.51 -10.94 6.26
C VAL A 53 -5.63 -11.78 5.33
N GLU A 54 -6.22 -12.41 4.33
CA GLU A 54 -5.58 -13.33 3.38
C GLU A 54 -4.64 -12.68 2.36
N ARG A 55 -4.54 -11.35 2.41
CA ARG A 55 -3.67 -10.53 1.55
C ARG A 55 -2.90 -9.47 2.33
N SER A 56 -2.88 -9.60 3.65
CA SER A 56 -2.17 -8.70 4.56
C SER A 56 -0.97 -9.41 5.18
N MET A 57 0.05 -8.62 5.49
CA MET A 57 1.23 -9.12 6.19
C MET A 57 0.95 -9.18 7.69
N PHE A 58 1.31 -10.29 8.33
CA PHE A 58 1.33 -10.43 9.79
C PHE A 58 2.78 -10.38 10.27
N ILE A 59 3.03 -9.62 11.34
CA ILE A 59 4.37 -9.44 11.91
C ILE A 59 4.40 -9.76 13.40
N LEU A 60 5.59 -10.05 13.94
CA LEU A 60 5.82 -10.21 15.39
C LEU A 60 5.04 -11.39 16.02
N GLY A 61 4.76 -12.43 15.24
CA GLY A 61 4.14 -13.67 15.69
C GLY A 61 5.16 -14.70 16.16
N GLN A 62 4.71 -15.68 16.96
CA GLN A 62 5.53 -16.81 17.38
C GLN A 62 5.94 -17.70 16.19
N GLU A 63 5.09 -17.83 15.19
CA GLU A 63 5.36 -18.62 13.99
C GLU A 63 6.39 -17.96 13.05
N GLY A 64 6.71 -16.68 13.24
CA GLY A 64 7.75 -15.99 12.47
C GLY A 64 7.61 -14.47 12.49
N PHE A 65 8.69 -13.79 12.13
CA PHE A 65 8.74 -12.33 12.11
C PHE A 65 7.82 -11.72 11.04
N ILE A 66 7.70 -12.36 9.87
CA ILE A 66 6.80 -11.99 8.78
C ILE A 66 6.09 -13.26 8.29
N ARG A 67 4.76 -13.24 8.28
CA ARG A 67 3.91 -14.34 7.80
C ARG A 67 2.74 -13.83 6.97
N PHE A 68 2.24 -14.70 6.11
CA PHE A 68 1.01 -14.55 5.34
C PHE A 68 0.20 -15.81 5.58
N TYR A 69 -1.12 -15.66 5.65
CA TYR A 69 -2.01 -16.79 5.89
C TYR A 69 -3.16 -16.76 4.90
N SER A 70 -3.67 -17.93 4.51
CA SER A 70 -4.97 -18.06 3.88
C SER A 70 -6.10 -17.91 4.92
N LEU A 71 -7.34 -17.76 4.45
CA LEU A 71 -8.50 -17.78 5.35
C LEU A 71 -8.60 -19.13 6.07
N ASP A 72 -8.44 -20.23 5.35
CA ASP A 72 -8.58 -21.57 5.91
C ASP A 72 -7.48 -21.88 6.94
N GLU A 73 -6.27 -21.33 6.77
CA GLU A 73 -5.20 -21.44 7.77
C GLU A 73 -5.52 -20.69 9.07
N LEU A 74 -6.07 -19.47 8.98
CA LEU A 74 -6.48 -18.71 10.16
C LEU A 74 -7.69 -19.35 10.87
N GLU A 75 -8.60 -19.92 10.08
CA GLU A 75 -9.76 -20.66 10.57
C GLU A 75 -9.33 -21.94 11.30
N ALA A 76 -8.45 -22.74 10.69
CA ALA A 76 -7.90 -23.95 11.31
C ALA A 76 -7.12 -23.68 12.60
N LYS A 77 -6.57 -22.48 12.75
CA LYS A 77 -5.91 -22.02 13.98
C LYS A 77 -6.88 -21.48 15.04
N GLY A 78 -8.17 -21.36 14.72
CA GLY A 78 -9.21 -20.87 15.65
C GLY A 78 -9.08 -19.39 16.00
N VAL A 79 -8.33 -18.60 15.21
CA VAL A 79 -8.09 -17.18 15.51
C VAL A 79 -9.08 -16.24 14.83
N ILE A 80 -9.73 -16.71 13.77
CA ILE A 80 -10.93 -16.11 13.20
C ILE A 80 -12.10 -17.08 13.39
N PRO A 81 -13.34 -16.58 13.62
CA PRO A 81 -14.48 -17.47 13.79
C PRO A 81 -14.71 -18.24 12.48
N ALA A 82 -15.03 -19.55 12.59
CA ALA A 82 -15.28 -20.44 11.44
C ALA A 82 -16.53 -20.05 10.63
N GLU A 83 -17.45 -19.33 11.27
CA GLU A 83 -18.57 -18.67 10.62
C GLU A 83 -18.60 -17.20 11.10
N ASN A 84 -18.70 -16.26 10.16
CA ASN A 84 -18.89 -14.87 10.52
C ASN A 84 -20.37 -14.70 10.91
N PRO A 85 -20.67 -14.35 12.18
CA PRO A 85 -22.05 -14.28 12.68
C PRO A 85 -22.88 -13.16 12.03
N TYR A 86 -22.26 -12.27 11.25
CA TYR A 86 -22.93 -11.16 10.57
C TYR A 86 -23.08 -11.36 9.06
N VAL A 87 -22.19 -12.12 8.41
CA VAL A 87 -22.24 -12.37 6.96
C VAL A 87 -21.68 -13.77 6.65
N PRO A 88 -22.48 -14.72 6.12
CA PRO A 88 -21.99 -16.03 5.74
C PRO A 88 -20.80 -15.94 4.76
N LYS A 89 -19.82 -16.85 4.89
CA LYS A 89 -18.64 -16.96 3.98
C LYS A 89 -19.08 -17.02 2.51
N ALA A 90 -20.26 -17.59 2.24
CA ALA A 90 -20.88 -17.69 0.92
C ALA A 90 -21.51 -16.40 0.37
N LEU A 91 -21.78 -15.38 1.21
CA LEU A 91 -22.38 -14.10 0.79
C LEU A 91 -21.38 -12.95 0.68
N SER A 92 -20.22 -13.04 1.35
CA SER A 92 -19.16 -12.04 1.22
C SER A 92 -17.82 -12.57 1.74
N THR A 93 -16.97 -13.02 0.82
CA THR A 93 -15.55 -13.26 1.11
C THR A 93 -14.78 -11.94 1.37
N SER A 94 -15.33 -10.79 0.98
CA SER A 94 -14.68 -9.49 1.13
C SER A 94 -14.71 -8.93 2.56
N ILE A 95 -15.67 -9.34 3.38
CA ILE A 95 -15.87 -8.85 4.76
C ILE A 95 -15.43 -9.90 5.81
N TYR A 96 -15.33 -11.17 5.43
CA TYR A 96 -14.93 -12.25 6.33
C TYR A 96 -13.50 -12.07 6.88
N GLY A 97 -13.33 -12.16 8.20
CA GLY A 97 -12.03 -11.97 8.86
C GLY A 97 -11.51 -10.52 8.89
N HIS A 98 -12.18 -9.57 8.23
CA HIS A 98 -11.78 -8.15 8.17
C HIS A 98 -11.46 -7.51 9.54
N PRO A 99 -12.26 -7.70 10.61
CA PRO A 99 -11.97 -7.08 11.91
C PRO A 99 -10.77 -7.70 12.63
N TYR A 100 -10.30 -8.88 12.22
CA TYR A 100 -9.21 -9.56 12.90
C TYR A 100 -7.90 -8.79 12.72
N VAL A 101 -7.28 -8.43 13.84
CA VAL A 101 -6.08 -7.61 13.91
C VAL A 101 -4.81 -8.40 14.27
N GLY A 102 -4.96 -9.67 14.65
CA GLY A 102 -3.86 -10.56 15.00
C GLY A 102 -3.77 -10.89 16.50
N ASN A 103 -2.82 -11.76 16.84
CA ASN A 103 -2.47 -12.16 18.21
C ASN A 103 -1.01 -12.66 18.26
N ASP A 104 -0.54 -13.09 19.43
CA ASP A 104 0.84 -13.57 19.58
C ASP A 104 1.17 -14.84 18.77
N GLN A 105 0.17 -15.70 18.51
CA GLN A 105 0.37 -16.95 17.78
C GLN A 105 0.73 -16.66 16.32
N VAL A 106 -0.18 -15.99 15.59
CA VAL A 106 -0.03 -15.75 14.15
C VAL A 106 0.71 -14.46 13.81
N GLY A 107 0.82 -13.56 14.78
CA GLY A 107 1.33 -12.20 14.61
C GLY A 107 0.22 -11.17 14.48
N TYR A 108 0.62 -9.92 14.31
CA TYR A 108 -0.25 -8.75 14.23
C TYR A 108 -0.29 -8.21 12.81
N LYS A 109 -1.50 -7.94 12.33
CA LYS A 109 -1.76 -7.53 10.95
C LYS A 109 -1.31 -6.09 10.71
N VAL A 110 -0.49 -5.88 9.67
CA VAL A 110 -0.15 -4.54 9.18
C VAL A 110 -1.41 -3.85 8.63
N ALA A 111 -1.56 -2.56 8.88
CA ALA A 111 -2.79 -1.82 8.55
C ALA A 111 -3.01 -1.57 7.03
N LEU A 112 -2.11 -2.06 6.18
CA LEU A 112 -2.18 -2.00 4.73
C LEU A 112 -2.08 -3.42 4.14
N CYS A 113 -2.79 -3.66 3.04
CA CYS A 113 -2.60 -4.91 2.31
C CYS A 113 -1.22 -4.94 1.63
N ILE A 114 -0.77 -6.14 1.24
CA ILE A 114 0.56 -6.29 0.64
C ILE A 114 0.72 -5.54 -0.69
N ARG A 115 -0.37 -5.35 -1.45
CA ARG A 115 -0.35 -4.54 -2.69
C ARG A 115 -0.06 -3.08 -2.37
N ASP A 116 -0.76 -2.52 -1.40
CA ASP A 116 -0.59 -1.11 -1.00
C ASP A 116 0.80 -0.89 -0.41
N LEU A 117 1.27 -1.80 0.46
CA LEU A 117 2.64 -1.78 0.94
C LEU A 117 3.65 -1.76 -0.21
N ALA A 118 3.48 -2.61 -1.23
CA ALA A 118 4.37 -2.63 -2.39
C ALA A 118 4.33 -1.31 -3.18
N ILE A 119 3.14 -0.70 -3.37
CA ILE A 119 2.99 0.60 -4.03
C ILE A 119 3.74 1.68 -3.25
N TYR A 120 3.47 1.82 -1.95
CA TYR A 120 4.04 2.89 -1.14
C TYR A 120 5.54 2.72 -0.90
N VAL A 121 6.03 1.49 -0.72
CA VAL A 121 7.47 1.21 -0.63
C VAL A 121 8.17 1.58 -1.93
N ALA A 122 7.64 1.16 -3.09
CA ALA A 122 8.20 1.51 -4.39
C ALA A 122 8.18 3.03 -4.64
N LEU A 123 7.09 3.71 -4.26
CA LEU A 123 6.94 5.15 -4.41
C LEU A 123 7.92 5.93 -3.53
N VAL A 124 8.09 5.53 -2.26
CA VAL A 124 9.08 6.11 -1.34
C VAL A 124 10.50 5.87 -1.86
N ALA A 125 10.82 4.64 -2.28
CA ALA A 125 12.13 4.31 -2.82
C ALA A 125 12.46 5.11 -4.08
N PHE A 126 11.52 5.20 -5.02
CA PHE A 126 11.68 6.00 -6.23
C PHE A 126 11.87 7.48 -5.89
N GLY A 127 11.02 8.04 -5.03
CA GLY A 127 11.09 9.44 -4.60
C GLY A 127 12.43 9.79 -3.98
N LEU A 128 12.91 8.94 -3.05
CA LEU A 128 14.21 9.10 -2.42
C LEU A 128 15.34 9.10 -3.45
N ILE A 129 15.40 8.08 -4.32
CA ILE A 129 16.43 7.96 -5.35
C ILE A 129 16.41 9.16 -6.29
N TYR A 130 15.21 9.57 -6.73
CA TYR A 130 15.03 10.66 -7.67
C TYR A 130 15.44 12.01 -7.08
N ILE A 131 14.98 12.34 -5.86
CA ILE A 131 15.35 13.57 -5.17
C ILE A 131 16.86 13.62 -4.93
N LEU A 132 17.48 12.53 -4.45
CA LEU A 132 18.93 12.48 -4.24
C LEU A 132 19.69 12.70 -5.54
N LYS A 133 19.30 12.02 -6.63
CA LYS A 133 19.92 12.20 -7.95
C LYS A 133 19.79 13.63 -8.46
N TYR A 134 18.61 14.24 -8.27
CA TYR A 134 18.38 15.63 -8.66
C TYR A 134 19.26 16.59 -7.85
N ARG A 135 19.35 16.41 -6.53
CA ARG A 135 20.18 17.25 -5.65
C ARG A 135 21.68 17.15 -5.97
N ILE A 136 22.15 15.97 -6.38
CA ILE A 136 23.55 15.75 -6.75
C ILE A 136 23.87 16.30 -8.14
N SER A 137 23.01 16.04 -9.14
CA SER A 137 23.32 16.34 -10.54
C SER A 137 22.79 17.68 -11.05
N GLY A 138 21.81 18.28 -10.35
CA GLY A 138 21.05 19.44 -10.81
C GLY A 138 20.17 19.19 -12.04
N LYS A 139 20.15 17.95 -12.56
CA LYS A 139 19.48 17.60 -13.81
C LYS A 139 18.23 16.79 -13.54
N ASP A 140 17.13 17.20 -14.17
CA ASP A 140 15.94 16.37 -14.27
C ASP A 140 16.20 15.18 -15.22
N LEU A 141 15.44 14.10 -15.06
CA LEU A 141 15.43 13.01 -16.03
C LEU A 141 14.87 13.52 -17.38
N PRO A 142 15.49 13.16 -18.51
CA PRO A 142 15.07 13.60 -19.84
C PRO A 142 13.62 13.16 -20.14
N TYR A 143 12.78 14.10 -20.53
CA TYR A 143 11.31 13.98 -20.64
C TYR A 143 10.83 13.12 -21.82
N THR A 144 11.70 12.86 -22.80
CA THR A 144 11.31 12.50 -24.18
C THR A 144 10.79 11.07 -24.40
N PHE A 145 10.89 10.16 -23.42
CA PHE A 145 10.43 8.75 -23.57
C PHE A 145 9.63 8.20 -22.37
N LYS A 146 9.15 9.07 -21.46
CA LYS A 146 8.61 8.63 -20.15
C LYS A 146 7.19 8.06 -20.19
N TRP A 147 6.29 8.57 -21.03
CA TRP A 147 4.86 8.20 -20.94
C TRP A 147 4.59 6.74 -21.30
N GLY A 148 5.23 6.21 -22.35
CA GLY A 148 5.10 4.80 -22.71
C GLY A 148 5.59 3.86 -21.61
N LEU A 149 6.72 4.19 -20.97
CA LEU A 149 7.26 3.41 -19.85
C LEU A 149 6.41 3.54 -18.58
N ILE A 150 5.95 4.75 -18.23
CA ILE A 150 5.05 4.98 -17.09
C ILE A 150 3.78 4.15 -17.27
N LEU A 151 3.16 4.22 -18.45
CA LEU A 151 1.96 3.44 -18.77
C LEU A 151 2.26 1.94 -18.73
N ALA A 152 3.37 1.48 -19.31
CA ALA A 152 3.76 0.07 -19.27
C ALA A 152 3.98 -0.46 -17.85
N LEU A 153 4.52 0.35 -16.94
CA LEU A 153 4.71 -0.01 -15.53
C LEU A 153 3.39 -0.02 -14.74
N MET A 154 2.47 0.90 -15.04
CA MET A 154 1.17 0.98 -14.36
C MET A 154 0.16 -0.04 -14.88
N LEU A 155 0.26 -0.41 -16.16
CA LEU A 155 -0.72 -1.25 -16.86
C LEU A 155 -1.00 -2.60 -16.18
N PRO A 156 -0.01 -3.38 -15.70
CA PRO A 156 -0.28 -4.67 -15.06
C PRO A 156 -1.21 -4.55 -13.86
N MET A 157 -1.02 -3.52 -13.03
CA MET A 157 -1.89 -3.30 -11.87
C MET A 157 -3.25 -2.73 -12.27
N MET A 158 -3.31 -1.88 -13.29
CA MET A 158 -4.59 -1.36 -13.81
C MET A 158 -5.46 -2.50 -14.35
N LEU A 159 -4.87 -3.46 -15.07
CA LEU A 159 -5.57 -4.64 -15.57
C LEU A 159 -5.94 -5.60 -14.44
N ASP A 160 -5.00 -5.95 -13.56
CA ASP A 160 -5.22 -6.87 -12.44
C ASP A 160 -6.23 -6.30 -11.42
N GLY A 161 -6.01 -5.07 -10.98
CA GLY A 161 -6.89 -4.37 -10.05
C GLY A 161 -8.26 -4.04 -10.65
N GLY A 162 -8.31 -3.66 -11.94
CA GLY A 162 -9.55 -3.42 -12.66
C GLY A 162 -10.38 -4.69 -12.83
N PHE A 163 -9.76 -5.80 -13.25
CA PHE A 163 -10.45 -7.08 -13.31
C PHE A 163 -10.90 -7.57 -11.93
N GLN A 164 -10.05 -7.43 -10.90
CA GLN A 164 -10.43 -7.74 -9.53
C GLN A 164 -11.65 -6.92 -9.07
N LEU A 165 -11.69 -5.62 -9.35
CA LEU A 165 -12.82 -4.75 -9.01
C LEU A 165 -14.10 -5.21 -9.71
N ILE A 166 -14.03 -5.53 -11.00
CA ILE A 166 -15.15 -6.08 -11.77
C ILE A 166 -15.61 -7.41 -11.15
N ALA A 167 -14.69 -8.32 -10.86
CA ALA A 167 -15.01 -9.62 -10.29
C ALA A 167 -15.67 -9.52 -8.92
N GLU A 168 -15.24 -8.57 -8.07
CA GLU A 168 -15.85 -8.30 -6.75
C GLU A 168 -17.21 -7.60 -6.88
N ILE A 169 -17.40 -6.66 -7.82
CA ILE A 169 -18.68 -5.95 -8.03
C ILE A 169 -19.76 -6.86 -8.60
N PHE A 170 -19.40 -7.73 -9.55
CA PHE A 170 -20.34 -8.62 -10.23
C PHE A 170 -20.43 -10.01 -9.59
N ASP A 171 -19.77 -10.22 -8.45
CA ASP A 171 -19.73 -11.49 -7.72
C ASP A 171 -19.44 -12.70 -8.64
N LEU A 172 -18.35 -12.58 -9.41
CA LEU A 172 -17.96 -13.58 -10.39
C LEU A 172 -17.40 -14.83 -9.70
N SER A 173 -18.29 -15.71 -9.24
CA SER A 173 -17.99 -16.93 -8.48
C SER A 173 -17.08 -17.95 -9.18
N TRP A 174 -16.91 -17.83 -10.50
CA TRP A 174 -15.98 -18.66 -11.26
C TRP A 174 -14.51 -18.23 -11.10
N VAL A 175 -14.24 -17.03 -10.57
CA VAL A 175 -12.89 -16.55 -10.31
C VAL A 175 -12.39 -17.15 -8.99
N PRO A 176 -11.29 -17.93 -8.97
CA PRO A 176 -10.83 -18.59 -7.75
C PRO A 176 -10.33 -17.59 -6.68
N ASP A 177 -10.56 -17.88 -5.40
CA ASP A 177 -10.03 -17.08 -4.27
C ASP A 177 -8.49 -16.91 -4.31
N ALA A 178 -7.79 -17.93 -4.81
CA ALA A 178 -6.34 -17.89 -5.03
C ALA A 178 -5.91 -16.75 -5.97
N TYR A 179 -6.76 -16.36 -6.94
CA TYR A 179 -6.51 -15.20 -7.79
C TYR A 179 -6.51 -13.90 -6.96
N PHE A 180 -7.47 -13.73 -6.04
CA PHE A 180 -7.58 -12.54 -5.21
C PHE A 180 -6.49 -12.45 -4.13
N ALA A 181 -6.06 -13.60 -3.61
CA ALA A 181 -5.09 -13.73 -2.52
C ALA A 181 -3.62 -13.82 -2.95
N SER A 182 -3.31 -14.00 -4.25
CA SER A 182 -1.94 -14.18 -4.73
C SER A 182 -0.98 -13.05 -4.31
N ILE A 183 -0.12 -13.35 -3.33
CA ILE A 183 0.79 -12.40 -2.70
C ILE A 183 1.83 -11.88 -3.69
N TRP A 184 2.46 -12.78 -4.46
CA TRP A 184 3.49 -12.39 -5.43
C TRP A 184 2.95 -11.50 -6.54
N LYS A 185 1.77 -11.82 -7.08
CA LYS A 185 1.10 -10.98 -8.07
C LYS A 185 0.89 -9.57 -7.51
N ARG A 186 0.38 -9.47 -6.28
CA ARG A 186 0.12 -8.19 -5.60
C ARG A 186 1.38 -7.37 -5.35
N ILE A 187 2.48 -8.02 -4.94
CA ILE A 187 3.78 -7.36 -4.75
C ILE A 187 4.31 -6.82 -6.07
N ILE A 188 4.29 -7.64 -7.12
CA ILE A 188 4.85 -7.28 -8.43
C ILE A 188 4.02 -6.17 -9.07
N THR A 189 2.70 -6.34 -9.19
CA THR A 189 1.86 -5.33 -9.84
C THR A 189 1.82 -4.03 -9.04
N GLY A 190 1.73 -4.11 -7.72
CA GLY A 190 1.78 -2.94 -6.84
C GLY A 190 3.12 -2.21 -6.90
N GLY A 191 4.24 -2.92 -6.87
CA GLY A 191 5.58 -2.34 -6.96
C GLY A 191 5.82 -1.64 -8.30
N LEU A 192 5.46 -2.29 -9.42
CA LEU A 192 5.57 -1.69 -10.76
C LEU A 192 4.74 -0.41 -10.86
N PHE A 193 3.50 -0.43 -10.37
CA PHE A 193 2.66 0.75 -10.33
C PHE A 193 3.28 1.86 -9.49
N GLY A 194 3.80 1.55 -8.30
CA GLY A 194 4.47 2.53 -7.43
C GLY A 194 5.67 3.21 -8.11
N VAL A 195 6.48 2.46 -8.87
CA VAL A 195 7.58 3.02 -9.68
C VAL A 195 7.03 3.92 -10.79
N GLY A 196 6.07 3.42 -11.58
CA GLY A 196 5.48 4.21 -12.68
C GLY A 196 4.83 5.50 -12.19
N PHE A 197 4.12 5.44 -11.07
CA PHE A 197 3.50 6.60 -10.44
C PHE A 197 4.53 7.55 -9.82
N GLY A 198 5.63 7.04 -9.27
CA GLY A 198 6.76 7.84 -8.82
C GLY A 198 7.43 8.61 -9.95
N MET A 199 7.62 7.96 -11.10
CA MET A 199 8.12 8.58 -12.33
C MET A 199 7.21 9.70 -12.86
N LEU A 200 5.92 9.66 -12.53
CA LEU A 200 4.99 10.72 -12.82
C LEU A 200 5.09 11.85 -11.80
N ILE A 201 4.97 11.56 -10.50
CA ILE A 201 4.82 12.59 -9.46
C ILE A 201 6.09 13.40 -9.25
N PHE A 202 7.21 12.74 -8.93
CA PHE A 202 8.37 13.45 -8.40
C PHE A 202 9.01 14.42 -9.40
N PRO A 203 9.18 14.05 -10.69
CA PRO A 203 9.68 15.01 -11.68
C PRO A 203 8.76 16.21 -11.86
N ASN A 204 7.44 15.99 -11.88
CA ASN A 204 6.48 17.08 -12.03
C ASN A 204 6.46 18.03 -10.83
N LEU A 205 6.66 17.52 -9.60
CA LEU A 205 6.79 18.36 -8.40
C LEU A 205 8.05 19.24 -8.47
N ILE A 206 9.20 18.67 -8.82
CA ILE A 206 10.47 19.43 -8.93
C ILE A 206 10.41 20.44 -10.08
N SER A 207 9.97 20.01 -11.27
CA SER A 207 9.81 20.89 -12.44
C SER A 207 8.88 22.06 -12.14
N SER A 208 7.74 21.81 -11.48
CA SER A 208 6.81 22.86 -11.10
C SER A 208 7.47 23.89 -10.18
N ASN A 209 8.23 23.46 -9.18
CA ASN A 209 8.93 24.36 -8.27
C ASN A 209 9.89 25.30 -9.02
N ASN A 210 10.68 24.77 -9.95
CA ASN A 210 11.67 25.54 -10.71
C ASN A 210 11.03 26.62 -11.58
N MET A 211 9.93 26.31 -12.29
CA MET A 211 9.22 27.29 -13.12
C MET A 211 8.74 28.52 -12.34
N LEU A 212 8.44 28.32 -11.06
CA LEU A 212 7.87 29.35 -10.20
C LEU A 212 8.93 30.24 -9.59
N TYR A 213 10.08 29.66 -9.24
CA TYR A 213 11.24 30.42 -8.78
C TYR A 213 11.73 31.39 -9.86
N ASN A 214 11.89 30.92 -11.09
CA ASN A 214 12.34 31.77 -12.19
C ASN A 214 11.36 32.95 -12.42
N LYS A 215 10.04 32.73 -12.28
CA LYS A 215 9.01 33.78 -12.40
C LYS A 215 9.00 34.80 -11.25
N GLN A 216 9.67 34.51 -10.14
CA GLN A 216 9.84 35.47 -9.03
C GLN A 216 11.11 36.31 -9.19
N GLU A 217 12.16 35.77 -9.80
CA GLU A 217 13.38 36.52 -10.12
C GLU A 217 13.17 37.53 -11.27
N ASP A 218 12.21 37.27 -12.16
CA ASP A 218 11.84 38.17 -13.27
C ASP A 218 10.87 39.32 -12.87
N ARG A 219 10.51 39.48 -11.59
CA ARG A 219 9.59 40.51 -11.08
C ARG A 219 10.24 41.46 -10.10
#